data_AF-A0AAD7AUZ5-F1
#
_entry.id   AF-A0AAD7AUZ5-F1
#
_cell.length_a   1.000
_cell.length_b   1.000
_cell.length_c   1.000
_cell.angle_alpha   90.00
_cell.angle_beta   90.00
_cell.angle_gamma   90.00
#
_symmetry.space_group_name_H-M   'P 1'
#
loop_
_entity.id
_entity.type
_entity.pdbx_description
1 polymer ?
#
loop_
_entity_poly.entity_id
_entity_poly.type
_entity_poly.pdbx_seq_one_letter_code
_entity_poly.pdbx_strand_id
1 'polypeptide(L)'
;MAYILEPNSDSPAFADFNSVTTTPGANPLNITTHRVALRSNELDFLRMLVDDPHARYEELKEFIQHFTFPKFLHRPPITLLCKILKQNVVSKARALISLQPIKCADPDKLDKMLKTLIHQESGMPFEPNPDVLTLPTEFHARTVARITLMDWTCTINNCINPLNSCGFSRTFPLHAGRIPYSWIVAQDVMVSSTPALALKQTDLPDILPGTMSLSHTLRTIAQHLPDQLVPASNALRSLRSKNITRILDIGQWHLQLDGKWEKRPTLTTQHETNQHRDLDTVDSST
;
A
#
# COMPACT_ATOMS: atom_id res chain seq x y z
N MET A 1 -10.95 -28.33 8.81
CA MET A 1 -11.81 -27.39 8.07
C MET A 1 -11.09 -27.01 6.79
N ALA A 2 -11.83 -26.81 5.71
CA ALA A 2 -11.28 -26.43 4.42
C ALA A 2 -12.04 -25.21 3.88
N TYR A 3 -11.33 -24.35 3.15
CA TYR A 3 -11.80 -23.03 2.75
C TYR A 3 -11.71 -22.87 1.24
N ILE A 4 -12.63 -22.10 0.66
CA ILE A 4 -12.57 -21.66 -0.74
C ILE A 4 -12.21 -20.18 -0.75
N LEU A 5 -11.08 -19.87 -1.38
CA LEU A 5 -10.70 -18.51 -1.74
C LEU A 5 -11.39 -18.19 -3.06
N GLU A 6 -12.15 -17.10 -3.10
CA GLU A 6 -12.89 -16.63 -4.30
C GLU A 6 -13.97 -17.63 -4.80
N PRO A 7 -15.08 -17.80 -4.05
CA PRO A 7 -16.17 -18.66 -4.47
C PRO A 7 -16.83 -18.13 -5.76
N ASN A 8 -17.01 -19.02 -6.74
CA ASN A 8 -17.84 -18.79 -7.92
C ASN A 8 -19.22 -19.43 -7.74
N SER A 9 -20.16 -19.14 -8.63
CA SER A 9 -21.51 -19.73 -8.60
C SER A 9 -21.51 -21.26 -8.62
N ASP A 10 -20.45 -21.87 -9.15
CA ASP A 10 -20.26 -23.33 -9.24
C ASP A 10 -19.32 -23.91 -8.16
N SER A 11 -18.97 -23.15 -7.12
CA SER A 11 -18.08 -23.65 -6.08
C SER A 11 -18.72 -24.80 -5.27
N PRO A 12 -18.03 -25.93 -5.08
CA PRO A 12 -18.60 -27.09 -4.38
C PRO A 12 -18.77 -26.81 -2.89
N ALA A 13 -19.86 -27.30 -2.29
CA ALA A 13 -20.10 -27.15 -0.85
C ALA A 13 -19.23 -28.10 0.01
N PHE A 14 -18.65 -29.14 -0.60
CA PHE A 14 -17.87 -30.17 0.09
C PHE A 14 -16.67 -30.59 -0.76
N ALA A 15 -15.58 -30.96 -0.11
CA ALA A 15 -14.46 -31.65 -0.72
C ALA A 15 -14.07 -32.89 0.09
N ASP A 16 -13.61 -33.90 -0.62
CA ASP A 16 -13.14 -35.14 -0.02
C ASP A 16 -11.63 -35.05 0.27
N PHE A 17 -11.25 -35.29 1.52
CA PHE A 17 -9.86 -35.28 1.97
C PHE A 17 -9.45 -36.66 2.44
N ASN A 18 -8.29 -37.11 1.97
CA ASN A 18 -7.67 -38.32 2.48
C ASN A 18 -6.98 -38.01 3.82
N SER A 19 -7.27 -38.81 4.83
CA SER A 19 -6.63 -38.72 6.14
C SER A 19 -6.10 -40.09 6.57
N VAL A 20 -5.07 -40.06 7.40
CA VAL A 20 -4.57 -41.23 8.10
C VAL A 20 -5.08 -41.13 9.52
N THR A 21 -5.88 -42.10 9.95
CA THR A 21 -6.47 -42.05 11.28
C THR A 21 -5.44 -42.48 12.33
N THR A 22 -5.30 -41.71 13.41
CA THR A 22 -4.39 -41.99 14.53
C THR A 22 -5.07 -42.72 15.70
N THR A 23 -6.27 -43.27 15.50
CA THR A 23 -6.97 -44.02 16.57
C THR A 23 -6.17 -45.26 16.97
N PRO A 24 -6.02 -45.53 18.28
CA PRO A 24 -5.38 -46.75 18.75
C PRO A 24 -6.06 -47.99 18.16
N GLY A 25 -5.28 -48.86 17.51
CA GLY A 25 -5.77 -50.10 16.89
C GLY A 25 -6.14 -50.01 15.40
N ALA A 26 -6.14 -48.81 14.80
CA ALA A 26 -6.28 -48.68 13.34
C ALA A 26 -4.92 -48.87 12.63
N ASN A 27 -4.92 -49.52 11.46
CA ASN A 27 -3.71 -49.66 10.66
C ASN A 27 -3.30 -48.28 10.08
N PRO A 28 -2.09 -47.76 10.37
CA PRO A 28 -1.65 -46.43 9.92
C PRO A 28 -1.46 -46.33 8.40
N LEU A 29 -1.52 -47.43 7.65
CA LEU A 29 -1.47 -47.43 6.19
C LEU A 29 -2.86 -47.39 5.53
N ASN A 30 -3.94 -47.48 6.30
CA ASN A 30 -5.28 -47.41 5.76
C ASN A 30 -5.70 -45.95 5.57
N ILE A 31 -5.84 -45.52 4.32
CA ILE A 31 -6.25 -44.16 3.96
C ILE A 31 -7.78 -44.10 3.99
N THR A 32 -8.33 -43.26 4.87
CA THR A 32 -9.77 -43.00 4.93
C THR A 32 -10.11 -41.67 4.27
N THR A 33 -11.15 -41.65 3.45
CA THR A 33 -11.64 -40.44 2.82
C THR A 33 -12.72 -39.79 3.69
N HIS A 34 -12.56 -38.51 4.00
CA HIS A 34 -13.50 -37.73 4.80
C HIS A 34 -14.06 -36.58 3.99
N ARG A 35 -15.39 -36.48 3.96
CA ARG A 35 -16.08 -35.36 3.32
C ARG A 35 -16.09 -34.17 4.25
N VAL A 36 -15.40 -33.10 3.88
CA VAL A 36 -15.25 -31.87 4.67
C VAL A 36 -16.07 -30.76 4.03
N ALA A 37 -16.90 -30.08 4.82
CA ALA A 37 -17.63 -28.90 4.37
C ALA A 37 -16.66 -27.75 4.05
N LEU A 38 -16.84 -27.15 2.89
CA LEU A 38 -16.06 -26.00 2.44
C LEU A 38 -16.76 -24.72 2.89
N ARG A 39 -16.02 -23.82 3.54
CA ARG A 39 -16.51 -22.49 3.91
C ARG A 39 -15.92 -21.45 2.97
N SER A 40 -16.79 -20.61 2.44
CA SER A 40 -16.42 -19.55 1.51
C SER A 40 -16.09 -18.28 2.27
N ASN A 41 -14.95 -17.66 1.98
CA ASN A 41 -14.53 -16.36 2.54
C ASN A 41 -14.45 -16.28 4.09
N GLU A 42 -14.39 -17.42 4.79
CA GLU A 42 -14.21 -17.48 6.24
C GLU A 42 -12.93 -18.25 6.53
N LEU A 43 -11.75 -17.66 6.30
CA LEU A 43 -10.50 -18.35 6.60
C LEU A 43 -10.12 -18.11 8.06
N ASP A 44 -10.31 -19.11 8.92
CA ASP A 44 -9.90 -19.01 10.33
C ASP A 44 -8.47 -19.56 10.48
N PHE A 45 -7.51 -18.72 10.89
CA PHE A 45 -6.14 -19.11 11.19
C PHE A 45 -5.79 -18.75 12.65
N LEU A 46 -5.39 -19.75 13.45
CA LEU A 46 -5.07 -19.57 14.87
C LEU A 46 -6.18 -18.84 15.68
N ARG A 47 -7.46 -19.11 15.37
CA ARG A 47 -8.66 -18.46 15.95
C ARG A 47 -8.86 -17.00 15.54
N MET A 48 -8.29 -16.60 14.40
CA MET A 48 -8.49 -15.28 13.82
C MET A 48 -9.09 -15.43 12.42
N LEU A 49 -10.23 -14.76 12.20
CA LEU A 49 -10.84 -14.63 10.89
C LEU A 49 -9.92 -13.78 10.01
N VAL A 50 -9.25 -14.44 9.08
CA VAL A 50 -8.53 -13.85 7.97
C VAL A 50 -9.59 -13.36 6.96
N ASP A 51 -9.39 -12.15 6.43
CA ASP A 51 -10.27 -11.45 5.47
C ASP A 51 -11.59 -10.84 5.96
N ASP A 52 -11.76 -10.58 7.27
CA ASP A 52 -12.71 -9.57 7.77
C ASP A 52 -12.08 -8.14 7.94
N PRO A 53 -12.08 -7.30 6.89
CA PRO A 53 -11.56 -5.94 6.96
C PRO A 53 -12.38 -5.03 7.89
N HIS A 54 -13.65 -5.38 8.17
CA HIS A 54 -14.53 -4.59 9.02
C HIS A 54 -14.20 -4.82 10.50
N ALA A 55 -14.09 -6.08 10.93
CA ALA A 55 -13.63 -6.39 12.29
C ALA A 55 -12.26 -5.77 12.57
N ARG A 56 -11.34 -5.82 11.60
CA ARG A 56 -10.03 -5.17 11.71
C ARG A 56 -10.13 -3.66 11.89
N TYR A 57 -11.02 -3.01 11.14
CA TYR A 57 -11.27 -1.58 11.30
C TYR A 57 -11.82 -1.23 12.68
N GLU A 58 -12.80 -1.99 13.19
CA GLU A 58 -13.37 -1.75 14.51
C GLU A 58 -12.36 -1.98 15.63
N GLU A 59 -11.48 -2.99 15.53
CA GLU A 59 -10.37 -3.20 16.47
C GLU A 59 -9.41 -2.00 16.48
N LEU A 60 -9.03 -1.48 15.31
CA LEU A 60 -8.16 -0.31 15.20
C LEU A 60 -8.83 0.94 15.79
N LYS A 61 -10.11 1.13 15.49
CA LYS A 61 -10.92 2.23 16.00
C LYS A 61 -11.01 2.17 17.53
N GLU A 62 -11.31 1.01 18.09
CA GLU A 62 -11.36 0.79 19.54
C GLU A 62 -10.00 1.07 20.18
N PHE A 63 -8.92 0.56 19.59
CA PHE A 63 -7.56 0.81 20.07
C PHE A 63 -7.19 2.30 20.06
N ILE A 64 -7.56 3.04 19.02
CA ILE A 64 -7.33 4.49 18.95
C ILE A 64 -8.19 5.22 19.99
N GLN A 65 -9.47 4.86 20.16
CA GLN A 65 -10.37 5.51 21.11
C GLN A 65 -9.92 5.35 22.57
N HIS A 66 -9.36 4.19 22.92
CA HIS A 66 -8.87 3.92 24.26
C HIS A 66 -7.43 4.40 24.49
N PHE A 67 -6.77 4.96 23.48
CA PHE A 67 -5.43 5.50 23.64
C PHE A 67 -5.45 6.79 24.45
N THR A 68 -4.77 6.78 25.60
CA THR A 68 -4.57 7.98 26.43
C THR A 68 -3.12 8.41 26.37
N PHE A 69 -2.88 9.71 26.25
CA PHE A 69 -1.52 10.23 26.34
C PHE A 69 -0.95 10.13 27.77
N PRO A 70 0.38 10.00 27.92
CA PRO A 70 1.02 10.13 29.22
C PRO A 70 0.69 11.49 29.86
N LYS A 71 0.60 11.53 31.19
CA LYS A 71 0.40 12.80 31.91
C LYS A 71 1.65 13.69 31.74
N PHE A 72 1.44 14.92 31.27
CA PHE A 72 2.50 15.93 31.16
C PHE A 72 2.33 16.99 32.25
N LEU A 73 3.46 17.54 32.75
CA LEU A 73 3.45 18.66 33.69
C LEU A 73 3.00 19.97 33.04
N HIS A 74 3.24 20.12 31.74
CA HIS A 74 2.85 21.27 30.93
C HIS A 74 2.21 20.78 29.63
N ARG A 75 1.51 21.67 28.91
CA ARG A 75 0.97 21.34 27.61
C ARG A 75 2.10 20.88 26.67
N PRO A 76 2.06 19.65 26.13
CA PRO A 76 3.11 19.14 25.27
C PRO A 76 3.10 19.87 23.91
N PRO A 77 4.26 20.09 23.28
CA PRO A 77 4.31 20.59 21.92
C PRO A 77 3.70 19.55 20.96
N ILE A 78 3.05 20.02 19.90
CA ILE A 78 2.38 19.17 18.89
C ILE A 78 3.31 18.10 18.31
N THR A 79 4.59 18.43 18.13
CA THR A 79 5.62 17.54 17.62
C THR A 79 5.84 16.31 18.52
N LEU A 80 5.77 16.51 19.85
CA LEU A 80 5.89 15.42 20.82
C LEU A 80 4.65 14.51 20.79
N LEU A 81 3.45 15.09 20.73
CA LEU A 81 2.20 14.35 20.60
C LEU A 81 2.20 13.47 19.35
N CYS A 82 2.57 14.04 18.20
CA CYS A 82 2.71 13.30 16.95
C CYS A 82 3.72 12.17 17.05
N LYS A 83 4.86 12.39 17.73
CA LYS A 83 5.88 11.34 17.93
C LYS A 83 5.33 10.18 18.77
N ILE A 84 4.62 10.47 19.85
CA ILE A 84 4.02 9.46 20.74
C ILE A 84 2.98 8.63 19.98
N LEU A 85 2.10 9.26 19.21
CA LEU A 85 1.11 8.55 18.40
C LEU A 85 1.77 7.68 17.32
N LYS A 86 2.80 8.21 16.63
CA LYS A 86 3.55 7.43 15.63
C LYS A 86 4.15 6.16 16.23
N GLN A 87 4.75 6.28 17.42
CA GLN A 87 5.44 5.17 18.07
C GLN A 87 4.48 4.13 18.66
N ASN A 88 3.39 4.56 19.29
CA ASN A 88 2.51 3.65 20.03
C ASN A 88 1.31 3.19 19.21
N VAL A 89 0.67 4.13 18.51
CA VAL A 89 -0.59 3.87 17.82
C VAL A 89 -0.35 3.45 16.38
N VAL A 90 0.35 4.27 15.60
CA VAL A 90 0.59 4.01 14.17
C VAL A 90 1.44 2.76 13.98
N SER A 91 2.45 2.53 14.83
CA SER A 91 3.29 1.33 14.76
C SER A 91 2.48 0.04 14.93
N LYS A 92 1.60 -0.01 15.94
CA LYS A 92 0.73 -1.17 16.18
C LYS A 92 -0.33 -1.32 15.10
N ALA A 93 -0.99 -0.22 14.73
CA ALA A 93 -2.00 -0.22 13.69
C ALA A 93 -1.43 -0.74 12.35
N ARG A 94 -0.20 -0.34 12.02
CA ARG A 94 0.53 -0.82 10.84
C ARG A 94 0.78 -2.33 10.88
N ALA A 95 1.18 -2.87 12.04
CA ALA A 95 1.35 -4.31 12.19
C ALA A 95 0.02 -5.06 11.96
N LEU A 96 -1.08 -4.57 12.53
CA LEU A 96 -2.41 -5.18 12.38
C LEU A 96 -2.91 -5.09 10.93
N ILE A 97 -2.74 -3.95 10.25
CA ILE A 97 -3.13 -3.80 8.85
C ILE A 97 -2.27 -4.65 7.92
N SER A 98 -0.99 -4.87 8.26
CA SER A 98 -0.13 -5.75 7.45
C SER A 98 -0.54 -7.22 7.50
N LEU A 99 -1.23 -7.63 8.57
CA LEU A 99 -1.81 -8.96 8.68
C LEU A 99 -3.15 -9.05 7.94
N GLN A 100 -3.93 -7.96 7.98
CA GLN A 100 -5.27 -7.91 7.40
C GLN A 100 -5.60 -6.50 6.91
N PRO A 101 -5.64 -6.28 5.59
CA PRO A 101 -5.97 -4.98 5.03
C PRO A 101 -7.37 -4.51 5.42
N ILE A 102 -7.55 -3.19 5.58
CA ILE A 102 -8.86 -2.54 5.75
C ILE A 102 -9.36 -1.95 4.42
N LYS A 103 -10.64 -1.57 4.33
CA LYS A 103 -11.20 -0.97 3.11
C LYS A 103 -10.57 0.40 2.83
N CYS A 104 -10.46 0.77 1.56
CA CYS A 104 -9.80 2.01 1.14
C CYS A 104 -10.37 3.31 1.75
N ALA A 105 -11.65 3.33 2.14
CA ALA A 105 -12.31 4.51 2.71
C ALA A 105 -12.14 4.66 4.23
N ASP A 106 -11.67 3.62 4.92
CA ASP A 106 -11.59 3.58 6.38
C ASP A 106 -10.34 4.24 6.99
N PRO A 107 -9.15 4.25 6.34
CA PRO A 107 -7.98 4.98 6.83
C PRO A 107 -8.25 6.45 7.14
N ASP A 108 -9.01 7.14 6.28
CA ASP A 108 -9.34 8.56 6.46
C ASP A 108 -10.14 8.81 7.74
N LYS A 109 -10.96 7.83 8.16
CA LYS A 109 -11.72 7.91 9.41
C LYS A 109 -10.80 7.74 10.62
N LEU A 110 -9.86 6.80 10.56
CA LEU A 110 -8.88 6.58 11.62
C LEU A 110 -7.96 7.79 11.79
N ASP A 111 -7.52 8.40 10.68
CA ASP A 111 -6.69 9.61 10.71
C ASP A 111 -7.42 10.80 11.33
N LYS A 112 -8.72 10.97 11.04
CA LYS A 112 -9.56 11.97 11.70
C LYS A 112 -9.63 11.76 13.22
N MET A 113 -9.70 10.51 13.68
CA MET A 113 -9.70 10.21 15.11
C MET A 113 -8.36 10.54 15.78
N LEU A 114 -7.24 10.20 15.15
CA LEU A 114 -5.90 10.57 15.63
C LEU A 114 -5.74 12.09 15.72
N LYS A 115 -6.27 12.81 14.74
CA LYS A 115 -6.33 14.27 14.74
C LYS A 115 -7.13 14.82 15.92
N THR A 116 -8.31 14.26 16.19
CA THR A 116 -9.12 14.65 17.34
C THR A 116 -8.37 14.47 18.65
N LEU A 117 -7.65 13.34 18.82
CA LEU A 117 -6.81 13.09 20.00
C LEU A 117 -5.71 14.14 20.16
N ILE A 118 -5.00 14.48 19.09
CA ILE A 118 -3.96 15.54 19.12
C ILE A 118 -4.59 16.87 19.49
N HIS A 119 -5.72 17.23 18.88
CA HIS A 119 -6.38 18.50 19.13
C HIS A 119 -6.79 18.65 20.60
N GLN A 120 -7.43 17.61 21.16
CA GLN A 120 -7.83 17.56 22.57
C GLN A 120 -6.65 17.77 23.52
N GLU A 121 -5.55 17.03 23.36
CA GLU A 121 -4.38 17.17 24.23
C GLU A 121 -3.60 18.46 24.00
N SER A 122 -3.50 18.87 22.75
CA SER A 122 -2.77 20.08 22.39
C SER A 122 -3.48 21.34 22.83
N GLY A 123 -4.77 21.28 23.23
CA GLY A 123 -5.63 22.40 23.63
C GLY A 123 -5.66 23.60 22.69
N MET A 124 -5.30 23.43 21.41
CA MET A 124 -5.27 24.54 20.46
C MET A 124 -6.69 25.06 20.24
N PRO A 125 -6.91 26.39 20.15
CA PRO A 125 -8.24 26.95 19.94
C PRO A 125 -8.82 26.61 18.56
N PHE A 126 -7.96 26.21 17.62
CA PHE A 126 -8.33 25.81 16.27
C PHE A 126 -7.99 24.35 16.05
N GLU A 127 -8.84 23.67 15.30
CA GLU A 127 -8.55 22.32 14.82
C GLU A 127 -7.35 22.40 13.87
N PRO A 128 -6.25 21.67 14.11
CA PRO A 128 -5.10 21.71 13.21
C PRO A 128 -5.55 21.35 11.80
N ASN A 129 -5.03 22.02 10.78
CA ASN A 129 -5.28 21.57 9.40
C ASN A 129 -4.83 20.10 9.31
N PRO A 130 -5.67 19.16 8.81
CA PRO A 130 -5.26 17.78 8.62
C PRO A 130 -3.95 17.74 7.83
N ASP A 131 -3.84 18.55 6.77
CA ASP A 131 -2.63 18.67 5.97
C ASP A 131 -1.41 19.09 6.79
N VAL A 132 -1.55 19.74 7.95
CA VAL A 132 -0.46 20.15 8.87
C VAL A 132 -0.07 19.05 9.85
N LEU A 133 -1.04 18.26 10.32
CA LEU A 133 -0.75 17.03 11.04
C LEU A 133 -0.16 15.95 10.14
N THR A 134 -0.45 16.06 8.84
CA THR A 134 0.03 15.22 7.77
C THR A 134 1.03 15.93 6.85
N LEU A 135 1.55 17.12 7.23
CA LEU A 135 2.36 17.96 6.34
C LEU A 135 3.62 17.17 6.00
N PRO A 136 4.07 17.20 4.74
CA PRO A 136 5.20 16.42 4.33
C PRO A 136 6.47 17.06 4.90
N THR A 137 6.88 16.60 6.08
CA THR A 137 8.27 16.16 6.21
C THR A 137 8.33 14.74 5.68
N GLU A 138 7.97 14.57 4.40
CA GLU A 138 8.09 13.35 3.59
C GLU A 138 7.41 12.06 4.12
N PHE A 139 6.76 12.08 5.29
CA PHE A 139 6.45 10.86 6.02
C PHE A 139 5.40 11.07 7.13
N HIS A 140 4.27 10.36 7.02
CA HIS A 140 3.27 10.02 8.06
C HIS A 140 1.94 10.80 8.09
N ALA A 141 0.96 10.28 7.33
CA ALA A 141 -0.41 10.04 7.83
C ALA A 141 -1.23 9.16 6.85
N ARG A 142 -0.96 9.19 5.54
CA ARG A 142 -1.49 8.18 4.57
C ARG A 142 -0.86 6.77 4.75
N THR A 143 -0.57 6.37 5.98
CA THR A 143 0.62 5.58 6.34
C THR A 143 0.33 4.22 6.94
N VAL A 144 -0.90 3.90 7.28
CA VAL A 144 -1.12 2.67 8.03
C VAL A 144 -1.19 1.44 7.11
N ALA A 145 -1.61 1.59 5.85
CA ALA A 145 -1.76 0.46 4.91
C ALA A 145 -0.73 0.38 3.75
N ARG A 146 -0.20 1.51 3.28
CA ARG A 146 0.67 1.54 2.06
C ARG A 146 2.16 1.74 2.32
N ILE A 147 2.55 2.12 3.55
CA ILE A 147 3.89 2.64 3.84
C ILE A 147 4.92 1.58 4.25
N THR A 148 4.53 0.34 4.57
CA THR A 148 5.56 -0.65 4.94
C THR A 148 6.39 -1.02 3.74
N LEU A 149 5.86 -1.70 2.72
CA LEU A 149 6.69 -2.17 1.62
C LEU A 149 7.24 -1.02 0.77
N MET A 150 6.39 -0.07 0.35
CA MET A 150 6.80 0.99 -0.58
C MET A 150 7.84 1.93 0.04
N ASP A 151 7.71 2.36 1.29
CA ASP A 151 8.61 3.40 1.80
C ASP A 151 10.02 2.87 2.06
N TRP A 152 10.18 1.69 2.67
CA TRP A 152 11.53 1.15 2.83
C TRP A 152 12.09 0.64 1.50
N THR A 153 11.28 0.12 0.59
CA THR A 153 11.82 -0.23 -0.75
C THR A 153 12.30 1.03 -1.46
N CYS A 154 11.59 2.15 -1.38
CA CYS A 154 12.03 3.42 -1.92
C CYS A 154 13.34 3.91 -1.30
N THR A 155 13.39 3.94 0.04
CA THR A 155 14.48 4.58 0.80
C THR A 155 15.71 3.69 0.93
N ILE A 156 15.53 2.38 1.06
CA ILE A 156 16.59 1.40 1.36
C ILE A 156 16.90 0.54 0.13
N ASN A 157 15.91 0.23 -0.70
CA ASN A 157 16.05 -0.71 -1.81
C ASN A 157 15.89 -0.11 -3.21
N ASN A 158 16.04 1.21 -3.38
CA ASN A 158 15.89 1.89 -4.67
C ASN A 158 14.58 1.57 -5.44
N CYS A 159 13.47 1.42 -4.73
CA CYS A 159 12.16 1.01 -5.26
C CYS A 159 12.12 -0.41 -5.85
N ILE A 160 13.12 -1.25 -5.55
CA ILE A 160 13.12 -2.68 -5.90
C ILE A 160 12.29 -3.42 -4.86
N ASN A 161 11.32 -4.22 -5.31
CA ASN A 161 10.56 -5.08 -4.41
C ASN A 161 11.49 -6.23 -3.94
N PRO A 162 11.75 -6.37 -2.63
CA PRO A 162 12.63 -7.39 -2.06
C PRO A 162 12.15 -8.82 -2.30
N LEU A 163 10.84 -9.00 -2.44
CA LEU A 163 10.17 -10.29 -2.58
C LEU A 163 9.96 -10.65 -4.06
N ASN A 164 10.43 -9.80 -4.97
CA ASN A 164 10.48 -10.09 -6.40
C ASN A 164 11.84 -10.70 -6.76
N SER A 165 11.91 -11.39 -7.90
CA SER A 165 13.13 -12.08 -8.37
C SER A 165 14.34 -11.14 -8.50
N CYS A 166 14.15 -9.89 -8.91
CA CYS A 166 15.21 -8.88 -8.95
C CYS A 166 15.74 -8.50 -7.55
N GLY A 167 14.89 -8.57 -6.52
CA GLY A 167 15.20 -8.24 -5.14
C GLY A 167 16.01 -9.32 -4.39
N PHE A 168 16.02 -10.55 -4.89
CA PHE A 168 16.71 -11.70 -4.27
C PHE A 168 18.22 -11.61 -4.27
N SER A 169 18.78 -10.80 -5.17
CA SER A 169 20.22 -10.52 -5.21
C SER A 169 20.73 -9.72 -4.01
N ARG A 170 19.83 -9.16 -3.19
CA ARG A 170 20.18 -8.28 -2.08
C ARG A 170 19.91 -8.95 -0.75
N THR A 171 20.75 -8.67 0.24
CA THR A 171 20.58 -9.15 1.60
C THR A 171 20.25 -7.97 2.52
N PHE A 172 19.26 -8.13 3.40
CA PHE A 172 18.85 -7.11 4.37
C PHE A 172 19.28 -7.30 5.85
N PRO A 173 20.15 -8.25 6.27
CA PRO A 173 20.54 -8.37 7.67
C PRO A 173 21.10 -7.08 8.29
N LEU A 174 21.84 -6.30 7.51
CA LEU A 174 22.43 -5.01 7.93
C LEU A 174 21.40 -3.92 8.22
N HIS A 175 20.12 -4.15 7.87
CA HIS A 175 19.01 -3.24 8.13
C HIS A 175 18.08 -3.73 9.24
N ALA A 176 18.51 -4.73 10.03
CA ALA A 176 17.81 -5.14 11.25
C ALA A 176 17.66 -3.94 12.19
N GLY A 177 16.42 -3.48 12.39
CA GLY A 177 16.07 -2.27 13.15
C GLY A 177 15.51 -1.12 12.31
N ARG A 178 15.70 -1.14 10.98
CA ARG A 178 15.04 -0.21 10.02
C ARG A 178 13.93 -0.90 9.23
N ILE A 179 14.08 -2.19 8.96
CA ILE A 179 13.08 -3.04 8.31
C ILE A 179 12.54 -4.02 9.36
N PRO A 180 11.23 -4.33 9.39
CA PRO A 180 10.72 -5.35 10.29
C PRO A 180 11.38 -6.71 10.00
N TYR A 181 11.82 -7.40 11.06
CA TYR A 181 12.57 -8.65 10.93
C TYR A 181 11.81 -9.74 10.15
N SER A 182 10.47 -9.77 10.27
CA SER A 182 9.61 -10.68 9.50
C SER A 182 9.80 -10.59 7.99
N TRP A 183 10.10 -9.40 7.45
CA TRP A 183 10.38 -9.23 6.01
C TRP A 183 11.74 -9.79 5.61
N ILE A 184 12.75 -9.67 6.47
CA ILE A 184 14.08 -10.23 6.23
C ILE A 184 13.98 -11.76 6.18
N VAL A 185 13.26 -12.35 7.15
CA VAL A 185 13.01 -13.79 7.19
C VAL A 185 12.19 -14.25 5.99
N ALA A 186 11.12 -13.53 5.63
CA ALA A 186 10.29 -13.88 4.48
C ALA A 186 11.11 -13.91 3.18
N GLN A 187 11.96 -12.90 2.95
CA GLN A 187 12.85 -12.88 1.80
C GLN A 187 13.82 -14.07 1.81
N ASP A 188 14.49 -14.34 2.94
CA ASP A 188 15.46 -15.42 3.06
C ASP A 188 14.82 -16.81 2.79
N VAL A 189 13.62 -17.03 3.32
CA VAL A 189 12.83 -18.25 3.07
C VAL A 189 12.42 -18.36 1.59
N MET A 190 11.98 -17.25 0.98
CA MET A 190 11.57 -17.22 -0.43
C MET A 190 12.74 -17.42 -1.40
N VAL A 191 13.93 -16.94 -1.05
CA VAL A 191 15.17 -17.13 -1.83
C VAL A 191 15.69 -18.56 -1.69
N SER A 192 15.60 -19.15 -0.49
CA SER A 192 16.10 -20.50 -0.20
C SER A 192 15.15 -21.62 -0.62
N SER A 193 13.89 -21.32 -0.93
CA SER A 193 12.96 -22.33 -1.44
C SER A 193 13.38 -22.85 -2.82
N THR A 194 13.08 -24.12 -3.12
CA THR A 194 13.34 -24.72 -4.44
C THR A 194 12.03 -25.20 -5.05
N PRO A 195 11.49 -24.53 -6.10
CA PRO A 195 12.03 -23.33 -6.75
C PRO A 195 11.92 -22.07 -5.86
N ALA A 196 12.73 -21.05 -6.16
CA ALA A 196 12.64 -19.77 -5.48
C ALA A 196 11.25 -19.17 -5.71
N LEU A 197 10.55 -18.85 -4.63
CA LEU A 197 9.20 -18.30 -4.67
C LEU A 197 9.30 -16.79 -4.77
N ALA A 198 8.72 -16.16 -5.80
CA ALA A 198 8.71 -14.71 -5.94
C ALA A 198 7.28 -14.15 -5.96
N LEU A 199 7.05 -13.05 -5.23
CA LEU A 199 5.82 -12.30 -5.30
C LEU A 199 5.92 -11.31 -6.48
N LYS A 200 5.18 -11.61 -7.55
CA LYS A 200 4.95 -10.63 -8.61
C LYS A 200 3.83 -9.70 -8.17
N GLN A 201 4.13 -8.40 -8.15
CA GLN A 201 3.10 -7.39 -7.95
C GLN A 201 2.32 -7.27 -9.27
N THR A 202 1.13 -7.85 -9.33
CA THR A 202 0.24 -7.82 -10.50
C THR A 202 -0.46 -6.48 -10.64
N ASP A 203 -0.74 -5.84 -9.50
CA ASP A 203 -1.48 -4.59 -9.45
C ASP A 203 -0.59 -3.45 -8.96
N LEU A 204 -0.37 -2.48 -9.84
CA LEU A 204 0.25 -1.19 -9.52
C LEU A 204 -0.85 -0.12 -9.54
N PRO A 205 -1.79 -0.15 -8.58
CA PRO A 205 -2.99 0.69 -8.58
C PRO A 205 -2.66 2.18 -8.49
N ASP A 206 -1.42 2.55 -8.18
CA ASP A 206 -0.96 3.94 -8.07
C ASP A 206 -0.34 4.51 -9.34
N ILE A 207 0.02 3.64 -10.29
CA ILE A 207 0.52 4.05 -11.60
C ILE A 207 -0.64 4.58 -12.45
N LEU A 208 -1.78 3.87 -12.42
CA LEU A 208 -2.99 4.19 -13.17
C LEU A 208 -3.52 5.63 -12.90
N PRO A 209 -3.72 6.05 -11.63
CA PRO A 209 -4.12 7.43 -11.31
C PRO A 209 -3.02 8.47 -11.57
N GLY A 210 -1.79 8.05 -11.88
CA GLY A 210 -0.64 8.93 -12.05
C GLY A 210 -0.16 9.61 -10.76
N THR A 211 -0.65 9.20 -9.60
CA THR A 211 -0.30 9.82 -8.31
C THR A 211 1.12 9.50 -7.85
N MET A 212 1.73 8.47 -8.44
CA MET A 212 3.09 8.05 -8.13
C MET A 212 4.13 9.09 -8.58
N SER A 213 5.20 9.24 -7.80
CA SER A 213 6.31 10.13 -8.17
C SER A 213 7.02 9.63 -9.42
N LEU A 214 7.45 10.55 -10.27
CA LEU A 214 8.15 10.23 -11.52
C LEU A 214 9.44 9.46 -11.24
N SER A 215 10.19 9.83 -10.20
CA SER A 215 11.43 9.17 -9.82
C SER A 215 11.21 7.73 -9.36
N HIS A 216 10.15 7.46 -8.58
CA HIS A 216 9.80 6.10 -8.19
C HIS A 216 9.43 5.26 -9.41
N THR A 217 8.53 5.79 -10.24
CA THR A 217 8.05 5.13 -11.45
C THR A 217 9.20 4.71 -12.36
N LEU A 218 10.13 5.63 -12.61
CA LEU A 218 11.29 5.33 -13.45
C LEU A 218 12.21 4.28 -12.82
N ARG A 219 12.42 4.28 -11.49
CA ARG A 219 13.22 3.25 -10.82
C ARG A 219 12.56 1.88 -10.86
N THR A 220 11.23 1.82 -10.75
CA THR A 220 10.46 0.58 -10.86
C THR A 220 10.52 0.03 -12.27
N ILE A 221 10.31 0.88 -13.28
CA ILE A 221 10.31 0.48 -14.69
C ILE A 221 11.73 0.21 -15.21
N ALA A 222 12.76 0.92 -14.72
CA ALA A 222 14.15 0.71 -15.12
C ALA A 222 14.64 -0.72 -14.90
N GLN A 223 14.03 -1.48 -13.99
CA GLN A 223 14.34 -2.90 -13.77
C GLN A 223 13.90 -3.79 -14.93
N HIS A 224 13.00 -3.29 -15.77
CA HIS A 224 12.40 -4.02 -16.90
C HIS A 224 12.76 -3.41 -18.25
N LEU A 225 13.40 -2.24 -18.26
CA LEU A 225 13.88 -1.59 -19.48
C LEU A 225 15.37 -1.86 -19.69
N PRO A 226 15.84 -1.94 -20.95
CA PRO A 226 17.26 -1.90 -21.24
C PRO A 226 17.87 -0.56 -20.79
N ASP A 227 19.12 -0.59 -20.31
CA ASP A 227 19.81 0.55 -19.69
C ASP A 227 19.80 1.84 -20.53
N GLN A 228 19.72 1.71 -21.86
CA GLN A 228 19.70 2.82 -22.80
C GLN A 228 18.42 3.66 -22.75
N LEU A 229 17.33 3.13 -22.20
CA LEU A 229 16.02 3.82 -22.12
C LEU A 229 15.78 4.50 -20.76
N VAL A 230 16.69 4.34 -19.80
CA VAL A 230 16.55 4.95 -18.48
C VAL A 230 16.98 6.43 -18.54
N PRO A 231 16.09 7.40 -18.26
CA PRO A 231 16.45 8.81 -18.30
C PRO A 231 17.59 9.12 -17.32
N ALA A 232 18.57 9.90 -17.76
CA ALA A 232 19.66 10.34 -16.89
C ALA A 232 19.11 11.09 -15.65
N SER A 233 19.81 10.97 -14.51
CA SER A 233 19.42 11.63 -13.25
C SER A 233 19.22 13.14 -13.39
N ASN A 234 19.95 13.77 -14.32
CA ASN A 234 19.85 15.21 -14.59
C ASN A 234 18.51 15.59 -15.25
N ALA A 235 17.94 14.71 -16.08
CA ALA A 235 16.62 14.91 -16.68
C ALA A 235 15.53 14.96 -15.61
N LEU A 236 15.58 14.04 -14.64
CA LEU A 236 14.67 14.04 -13.49
C LEU A 236 14.77 15.32 -12.65
N ARG A 237 16.00 15.80 -12.41
CA ARG A 237 16.22 17.06 -11.69
C ARG A 237 15.65 18.26 -12.45
N SER A 238 15.83 18.29 -13.77
CA SER A 238 15.29 19.33 -14.64
C SER A 238 13.76 19.35 -14.62
N LEU A 239 13.11 18.18 -14.74
CA LEU A 239 11.65 18.06 -14.61
C LEU A 239 11.15 18.54 -13.25
N ARG A 240 11.83 18.14 -12.16
CA ARG A 240 11.49 18.59 -10.81
C ARG A 240 11.59 20.11 -10.65
N SER A 241 12.59 20.74 -11.25
CA SER A 241 12.74 22.21 -11.22
C SER A 241 11.62 22.95 -11.95
N LYS A 242 10.90 22.26 -12.85
CA LYS A 242 9.70 22.75 -13.54
C LYS A 242 8.39 22.33 -12.85
N ASN A 243 8.46 21.88 -11.60
CA ASN A 243 7.33 21.33 -10.83
C ASN A 243 6.68 20.07 -11.45
N ILE A 244 7.37 19.36 -12.33
CA ILE A 244 6.92 18.07 -12.89
C ILE A 244 7.51 16.97 -12.00
N THR A 245 6.70 16.45 -11.08
CA THR A 245 7.15 15.53 -10.01
C THR A 245 6.41 14.21 -10.00
N ARG A 246 5.23 14.15 -10.59
CA ARG A 246 4.34 12.98 -10.64
C ARG A 246 4.09 12.56 -12.08
N ILE A 247 3.68 11.31 -12.26
CA ILE A 247 3.23 10.80 -13.56
C ILE A 247 2.10 11.70 -14.10
N LEU A 248 1.17 12.10 -13.22
CA LEU A 248 0.02 12.95 -13.54
C LEU A 248 0.39 14.29 -14.18
N ASP A 249 1.56 14.84 -13.83
CA ASP A 249 2.03 16.13 -14.32
C ASP A 249 2.42 16.08 -15.81
N ILE A 250 2.66 14.87 -16.35
CA ILE A 250 3.01 14.63 -17.76
C ILE A 250 1.76 14.25 -18.58
N GLY A 251 0.80 13.59 -17.92
CA GLY A 251 -0.45 13.17 -18.53
C GLY A 251 -1.27 12.27 -17.62
N GLN A 252 -2.46 11.91 -18.10
CA GLN A 252 -3.27 10.84 -17.55
C GLN A 252 -3.33 9.72 -18.57
N TRP A 253 -3.36 8.47 -18.13
CA TRP A 253 -3.52 7.31 -18.99
C TRP A 253 -4.74 6.52 -18.57
N HIS A 254 -5.40 5.91 -19.54
CA HIS A 254 -6.45 4.95 -19.28
C HIS A 254 -6.20 3.70 -20.12
N LEU A 255 -6.50 2.55 -19.52
CA LEU A 255 -6.46 1.27 -20.20
C LEU A 255 -7.79 1.12 -20.95
N GLN A 256 -7.73 1.06 -22.27
CA GLN A 256 -8.88 0.73 -23.11
C GLN A 256 -9.26 -0.74 -22.93
N LEU A 257 -10.49 -1.09 -23.31
CA LEU A 257 -11.00 -2.47 -23.24
C LEU A 257 -10.18 -3.46 -24.09
N ASP A 258 -9.46 -2.97 -25.10
CA ASP A 258 -8.56 -3.77 -25.93
C ASP A 258 -7.17 -3.98 -25.31
N GLY A 259 -6.95 -3.49 -24.08
CA GLY A 259 -5.68 -3.58 -23.36
C GLY A 259 -4.65 -2.54 -23.79
N LYS A 260 -4.99 -1.58 -24.67
CA LYS A 260 -4.08 -0.49 -25.05
C LYS A 260 -4.17 0.67 -24.08
N TRP A 261 -3.03 1.33 -23.89
CA TRP A 261 -2.93 2.53 -23.09
C TRP A 261 -3.10 3.76 -23.98
N GLU A 262 -4.08 4.61 -23.64
CA GLU A 262 -4.28 5.88 -24.33
C GLU A 262 -4.08 7.05 -23.36
N LYS A 263 -3.30 8.05 -23.80
CA LYS A 263 -3.08 9.29 -23.07
C LYS A 263 -4.36 10.12 -23.12
N ARG A 264 -4.97 10.38 -21.97
CA ARG A 264 -6.10 11.30 -21.85
C ARG A 264 -5.62 12.72 -22.18
N PRO A 265 -6.36 13.49 -22.99
CA PRO A 265 -6.04 14.88 -23.27
C PRO A 265 -6.04 15.69 -21.97
N THR A 266 -4.92 16.38 -21.70
CA THR A 266 -4.80 17.25 -20.54
C THR A 266 -5.67 18.49 -20.77
N LEU A 267 -6.58 18.81 -19.85
CA LEU A 267 -7.54 19.92 -19.97
C LEU A 267 -6.88 21.30 -20.15
N THR A 268 -5.59 21.43 -19.84
CA THR A 268 -4.82 22.68 -19.99
C THR A 268 -4.63 23.13 -21.44
N THR A 269 -4.71 22.24 -22.43
CA THR A 269 -4.51 22.62 -23.84
C THR A 269 -5.75 23.27 -24.48
N GLN A 270 -6.93 23.24 -23.83
CA GLN A 270 -8.14 23.85 -24.37
C GLN A 270 -8.23 25.37 -24.14
N HIS A 271 -7.48 25.92 -23.18
CA HIS A 271 -7.51 27.36 -22.93
C HIS A 271 -6.61 28.16 -23.88
N GLU A 272 -5.56 27.56 -24.44
CA GLU A 272 -4.66 28.24 -25.38
C GLU A 272 -5.14 28.16 -26.84
N THR A 273 -5.93 27.15 -27.22
CA THR A 273 -6.46 27.04 -28.59
C THR A 273 -7.65 27.96 -28.87
N ASN A 274 -8.35 28.44 -27.84
CA ASN A 274 -9.44 29.41 -28.01
C ASN A 274 -8.96 30.87 -28.05
N GLN A 275 -7.70 31.18 -27.73
CA GLN A 275 -7.17 32.56 -27.86
C GLN A 275 -6.54 32.85 -29.23
N HIS A 276 -6.36 31.85 -30.09
CA HIS A 276 -5.73 32.04 -31.41
C HIS A 276 -6.71 31.96 -32.59
N ARG A 277 -8.02 31.84 -32.34
CA ARG A 277 -9.05 31.90 -33.41
C ARG A 277 -9.76 33.25 -33.55
N ASP A 278 -9.51 34.21 -32.67
CA ASP A 278 -10.19 35.51 -32.68
C ASP A 278 -9.39 36.66 -33.32
N LEU A 279 -8.29 36.38 -34.04
CA LEU A 279 -7.44 37.44 -34.64
C LEU A 279 -7.40 37.46 -36.18
N ASP A 280 -8.05 36.52 -36.89
CA ASP A 280 -7.99 36.44 -38.36
C ASP A 280 -9.29 36.82 -39.08
N THR A 281 -10.06 37.78 -38.55
CA THR A 281 -11.28 38.26 -39.25
C THR A 281 -11.44 39.77 -39.18
N VAL A 282 -10.47 40.51 -39.71
CA VAL A 282 -10.68 41.93 -40.08
C VAL A 282 -9.93 42.23 -41.38
N ASP A 283 -10.61 42.95 -42.27
CA ASP A 283 -10.16 43.60 -43.51
C ASP A 283 -10.13 42.83 -44.83
N SER A 284 -11.30 42.85 -45.50
CA SER A 284 -11.40 42.95 -46.96
C SER A 284 -12.67 43.72 -47.32
N SER A 285 -12.60 45.06 -47.27
CA SER A 285 -13.62 45.96 -47.79
C SER A 285 -13.01 47.34 -48.07
N THR A 286 -12.40 47.51 -49.25
CA THR A 286 -12.37 48.76 -50.04
C THR A 286 -11.84 48.45 -51.43
#